data_AF-A0AAU2Y3P0-F1
#
_entry.id   AF-A0AAU2Y3P0-F1
#
_cell.length_a   1.000
_cell.length_b   1.000
_cell.length_c   1.000
_cell.angle_alpha   90.00
_cell.angle_beta   90.00
_cell.angle_gamma   90.00
#
_symmetry.space_group_name_H-M   'P 1'
#
loop_
_entity.id
_entity.type
_entity.pdbx_description
1 polymer ?
#
loop_
_entity_poly.entity_id
_entity_poly.type
_entity_poly.pdbx_seq_one_letter_code
_entity_poly.pdbx_strand_id
1 'polypeptide(L)'
;MTTPPPALLIAGHGTRDDAGAEAFRDFVRQLQLRSDMPVAGGFIELSAPPLGEAVSGLVARGVRRFAAVPLMLVSAGHAKGDIPAALSREKERHPGISYTYGRPLGPHPSLLSVLERRLDEALGGTARTPQDRADVTVLLVGRGSTDPDANAEVHKAARLLWEGRGYAGVETAFVSLAAPDVPSGLDRCVKLGAERIVVLPYFLFTGILPDRVRQQTEGWAAAHPEIEVRSADVIGPEPELLDLVLERYEEAVKGDLRMNCDSCVYRIALPGFEDKVGLPQQPHFHPDDDGHHHHHGHHHHDGHAHAH
;
A
#
# COMPACT_ATOMS: atom_id res chain seq x y z
N MET A 1 6.36 4.60 -37.47
CA MET A 1 5.58 3.74 -36.55
C MET A 1 5.76 4.29 -35.15
N THR A 2 4.68 4.75 -34.52
CA THR A 2 4.71 5.17 -33.11
C THR A 2 4.99 3.96 -32.23
N THR A 3 5.92 4.08 -31.29
CA THR A 3 6.23 3.01 -30.34
C THR A 3 4.98 2.71 -29.53
N PRO A 4 4.55 1.44 -29.40
CA PRO A 4 3.36 1.11 -28.60
C PRO A 4 3.56 1.56 -27.13
N PRO A 5 2.46 1.95 -26.45
CA PRO A 5 2.53 2.35 -25.05
C PRO A 5 3.05 1.19 -24.17
N PRO A 6 3.73 1.48 -23.06
CA PRO A 6 4.12 0.45 -22.10
C PRO A 6 2.90 -0.33 -21.58
N ALA A 7 3.05 -1.62 -21.33
CA ALA A 7 2.03 -2.38 -20.63
C ALA A 7 1.90 -1.93 -19.17
N LEU A 8 0.69 -1.98 -18.62
CA LEU A 8 0.46 -1.76 -17.19
C LEU A 8 0.76 -3.05 -16.43
N LEU A 9 1.69 -2.97 -15.47
CA LEU A 9 2.01 -4.06 -14.55
C LEU A 9 1.59 -3.65 -13.13
N ILE A 10 0.65 -4.36 -12.55
CA ILE A 10 0.15 -4.07 -11.20
C ILE A 10 0.87 -4.96 -10.19
N ALA A 11 1.57 -4.34 -9.24
CA ALA A 11 2.24 -5.05 -8.16
C ALA A 11 1.37 -5.01 -6.90
N GLY A 12 0.75 -6.15 -6.58
CA GLY A 12 0.01 -6.37 -5.34
C GLY A 12 0.94 -6.80 -4.19
N HIS A 13 0.53 -6.52 -2.96
CA HIS A 13 1.25 -6.98 -1.79
C HIS A 13 1.23 -8.51 -1.67
N GLY A 14 0.03 -9.06 -1.58
CA GLY A 14 -0.18 -10.45 -1.18
C GLY A 14 -1.11 -10.54 0.01
N THR A 15 -1.87 -11.62 0.10
CA THR A 15 -2.66 -11.95 1.28
C THR A 15 -2.83 -13.46 1.41
N ARG A 16 -3.01 -13.96 2.64
CA ARG A 16 -3.41 -15.35 2.89
C ARG A 16 -4.93 -15.54 2.83
N ASP A 17 -5.68 -14.46 2.63
CA ASP A 17 -7.12 -14.49 2.45
C ASP A 17 -7.47 -14.66 0.95
N ASP A 18 -8.11 -15.77 0.61
CA ASP A 18 -8.46 -16.09 -0.78
C ASP A 18 -9.42 -15.07 -1.38
N ALA A 19 -10.34 -14.51 -0.59
CA ALA A 19 -11.29 -13.51 -1.05
C ALA A 19 -10.57 -12.20 -1.42
N GLY A 20 -9.65 -11.72 -0.59
CA GLY A 20 -8.80 -10.57 -0.88
C GLY A 20 -7.89 -10.79 -2.10
N ALA A 21 -7.35 -12.01 -2.26
CA ALA A 21 -6.55 -12.35 -3.44
C ALA A 21 -7.40 -12.37 -4.73
N GLU A 22 -8.64 -12.87 -4.65
CA GLU A 22 -9.57 -12.85 -5.78
C GLU A 22 -10.02 -11.43 -6.12
N ALA A 23 -10.28 -10.58 -5.12
CA ALA A 23 -10.63 -9.18 -5.33
C ALA A 23 -9.53 -8.43 -6.11
N PHE A 24 -8.26 -8.70 -5.82
CA PHE A 24 -7.15 -8.17 -6.62
C PHE A 24 -7.16 -8.70 -8.05
N ARG A 25 -7.35 -10.00 -8.26
CA ARG A 25 -7.39 -10.60 -9.61
C ARG A 25 -8.57 -10.04 -10.41
N ASP A 26 -9.73 -9.88 -9.80
CA ASP A 26 -10.89 -9.21 -10.39
C ASP A 26 -10.57 -7.76 -10.76
N PHE A 27 -9.92 -7.03 -9.87
CA PHE A 27 -9.50 -5.65 -10.13
C PHE A 27 -8.56 -5.56 -11.35
N VAL A 28 -7.59 -6.47 -11.48
CA VAL A 28 -6.72 -6.57 -12.66
C VAL A 28 -7.53 -6.88 -13.93
N ARG A 29 -8.50 -7.80 -13.87
CA ARG A 29 -9.39 -8.11 -15.00
C ARG A 29 -10.23 -6.91 -15.42
N GLN A 30 -10.72 -6.13 -14.45
CA GLN A 30 -11.48 -4.90 -14.76
C GLN A 30 -10.60 -3.86 -15.46
N LEU A 31 -9.33 -3.71 -15.07
CA LEU A 31 -8.40 -2.82 -15.77
C LEU A 31 -8.08 -3.32 -17.19
N GLN A 32 -7.96 -4.63 -17.40
CA GLN A 32 -7.82 -5.22 -18.74
C GLN A 32 -9.00 -4.86 -19.65
N LEU A 33 -10.23 -4.87 -19.13
CA LEU A 33 -11.42 -4.55 -19.91
C LEU A 33 -11.58 -3.06 -20.23
N ARG A 34 -10.95 -2.17 -19.44
CA ARG A 34 -11.03 -0.72 -19.59
C ARG A 34 -9.88 -0.12 -20.40
N SER A 35 -8.94 -0.95 -20.85
CA SER A 35 -7.66 -0.49 -21.36
C SER A 35 -7.30 -1.16 -22.68
N ASP A 36 -6.83 -0.34 -23.62
CA ASP A 36 -6.29 -0.84 -24.89
C ASP A 36 -4.83 -1.34 -24.76
N MET A 37 -4.15 -1.03 -23.65
CA MET A 37 -2.80 -1.55 -23.40
C MET A 37 -2.85 -2.91 -22.72
N PRO A 38 -1.83 -3.77 -22.91
CA PRO A 38 -1.71 -4.99 -22.15
C PRO A 38 -1.64 -4.66 -20.65
N VAL A 39 -2.48 -5.32 -19.84
CA VAL A 39 -2.47 -5.23 -18.38
C VAL A 39 -2.18 -6.61 -17.80
N ALA A 40 -1.28 -6.69 -16.83
CA ALA A 40 -1.09 -7.87 -15.99
C ALA A 40 -0.88 -7.43 -14.54
N GLY A 41 -1.13 -8.33 -13.61
CA GLY A 41 -0.87 -8.09 -12.19
C GLY A 41 -0.38 -9.36 -11.51
N GLY A 42 0.46 -9.17 -10.51
CA GLY A 42 0.96 -10.26 -9.67
C GLY A 42 1.30 -9.75 -8.28
N PHE A 43 1.55 -10.68 -7.38
CA PHE A 43 1.83 -10.40 -5.98
C PHE A 43 3.32 -10.49 -5.70
N ILE A 44 3.78 -9.66 -4.77
CA ILE A 44 5.14 -9.75 -4.23
C ILE A 44 5.31 -10.93 -3.29
N GLU A 45 4.23 -11.33 -2.61
CA GLU A 45 4.25 -12.49 -1.73
C GLU A 45 2.85 -13.11 -1.56
N LEU A 46 2.79 -14.26 -0.87
CA LEU A 46 1.61 -14.91 -0.29
C LEU A 46 0.51 -15.40 -1.24
N SER A 47 0.40 -14.87 -2.44
CA SER A 47 -0.70 -15.14 -3.36
C SER A 47 -0.18 -15.35 -4.79
N ALA A 48 -0.91 -16.13 -5.58
CA ALA A 48 -0.62 -16.33 -7.00
C ALA A 48 -1.47 -15.41 -7.90
N PRO A 49 -0.95 -14.98 -9.07
CA PRO A 49 0.39 -15.29 -9.58
C PRO A 49 1.48 -14.40 -8.94
N PRO A 50 2.71 -14.90 -8.74
CA PRO A 50 3.85 -14.05 -8.38
C PRO A 50 4.10 -12.97 -9.42
N LEU A 51 4.66 -11.83 -9.01
CA LEU A 51 4.93 -10.71 -9.90
C LEU A 51 5.81 -11.11 -11.10
N GLY A 52 6.80 -11.97 -10.88
CA GLY A 52 7.68 -12.47 -11.94
C GLY A 52 6.95 -13.29 -13.01
N GLU A 53 5.89 -14.02 -12.64
CA GLU A 53 5.05 -14.75 -13.60
C GLU A 53 4.23 -13.77 -14.45
N ALA A 54 3.68 -12.71 -13.84
CA ALA A 54 2.98 -11.65 -14.57
C ALA A 54 3.89 -10.96 -15.60
N VAL A 55 5.16 -10.70 -15.24
CA VAL A 55 6.16 -10.16 -16.16
C VAL A 55 6.47 -11.15 -17.27
N SER A 56 6.79 -12.40 -16.93
CA SER A 56 7.12 -13.45 -17.90
C SER A 56 5.99 -13.68 -18.91
N GLY A 57 4.73 -13.64 -18.45
CA GLY A 57 3.55 -13.75 -19.30
C GLY A 57 3.40 -12.58 -20.27
N LEU A 58 3.73 -11.35 -19.87
CA LEU A 58 3.76 -10.20 -20.79
C LEU A 58 4.92 -10.32 -21.80
N VAL A 59 6.11 -10.72 -21.35
CA VAL A 59 7.29 -10.91 -22.22
C VAL A 59 7.03 -11.98 -23.28
N ALA A 60 6.38 -13.08 -22.92
CA ALA A 60 5.98 -14.14 -23.86
C ALA A 60 5.03 -13.65 -24.96
N ARG A 61 4.25 -12.60 -24.69
CA ARG A 61 3.38 -11.92 -25.68
C ARG A 61 4.11 -10.84 -26.49
N GLY A 62 5.43 -10.73 -26.36
CA GLY A 62 6.25 -9.75 -27.08
C GLY A 62 6.33 -8.37 -26.43
N VAL A 63 5.78 -8.18 -25.23
CA VAL A 63 5.87 -6.91 -24.50
C VAL A 63 7.27 -6.72 -23.95
N ARG A 64 7.86 -5.54 -24.20
CA ARG A 64 9.21 -5.18 -23.74
C ARG A 64 9.26 -3.93 -22.86
N ARG A 65 8.15 -3.22 -22.71
CA ARG A 65 8.06 -1.96 -21.97
C ARG A 65 6.92 -2.04 -20.97
N PHE A 66 7.19 -1.70 -19.72
CA PHE A 66 6.23 -1.74 -18.63
C PHE A 66 6.14 -0.40 -17.90
N ALA A 67 4.97 -0.10 -17.37
CA ALA A 67 4.78 0.86 -16.28
C ALA A 67 4.24 0.07 -15.09
N ALA A 68 5.09 -0.12 -14.08
CA ALA A 68 4.77 -0.86 -12.88
C ALA A 68 4.11 0.07 -11.87
N VAL A 69 2.87 -0.22 -11.49
CA VAL A 69 2.10 0.56 -10.50
C VAL A 69 1.94 -0.29 -9.23
N PRO A 70 2.49 0.14 -8.09
CA PRO A 70 2.26 -0.53 -6.82
C PRO A 70 0.83 -0.28 -6.34
N LEU A 71 0.06 -1.35 -6.13
CA LEU A 71 -1.29 -1.28 -5.59
C LEU A 71 -1.22 -1.19 -4.05
N MET A 72 -0.72 -0.06 -3.57
CA MET A 72 -0.42 0.22 -2.15
C MET A 72 -0.92 1.61 -1.78
N LEU A 73 -1.49 1.78 -0.58
CA LEU A 73 -1.97 3.08 -0.11
C LEU A 73 -0.86 4.01 0.38
N VAL A 74 0.23 3.43 0.89
CA VAL A 74 1.36 4.16 1.49
C VAL A 74 2.69 3.61 0.98
N SER A 75 3.73 4.43 1.03
CA SER A 75 5.09 4.13 0.61
C SER A 75 5.90 3.49 1.76
N ALA A 76 5.87 2.16 1.86
CA ALA A 76 6.66 1.40 2.85
C ALA A 76 7.69 0.47 2.17
N GLY A 77 8.30 -0.46 2.92
CA GLY A 77 9.34 -1.39 2.45
C GLY A 77 9.06 -2.04 1.09
N HIS A 78 7.83 -2.53 0.85
CA HIS A 78 7.49 -3.12 -0.45
C HIS A 78 7.56 -2.14 -1.62
N ALA A 79 7.02 -0.93 -1.45
CA ALA A 79 7.03 0.06 -2.51
C ALA A 79 8.43 0.65 -2.71
N LYS A 80 9.20 0.80 -1.63
CA LYS A 80 10.52 1.46 -1.67
C LYS A 80 11.66 0.50 -2.02
N GLY A 81 11.52 -0.79 -1.72
CA GLY A 81 12.58 -1.80 -1.84
C GLY A 81 12.16 -3.06 -2.61
N ASP A 82 11.15 -3.79 -2.14
CA ASP A 82 10.89 -5.15 -2.65
C ASP A 82 10.41 -5.16 -4.11
N ILE A 83 9.45 -4.31 -4.47
CA ILE A 83 8.95 -4.21 -5.86
C ILE A 83 10.06 -3.74 -6.81
N PRO A 84 10.80 -2.64 -6.53
CA PRO A 84 11.96 -2.26 -7.35
C PRO A 84 13.01 -3.37 -7.51
N ALA A 85 13.27 -4.14 -6.45
CA ALA A 85 14.21 -5.25 -6.49
C ALA A 85 13.70 -6.40 -7.38
N ALA A 86 12.42 -6.77 -7.25
CA ALA A 86 11.80 -7.78 -8.10
C ALA A 86 11.85 -7.38 -9.58
N LEU A 87 11.49 -6.13 -9.90
CA LEU A 87 11.58 -5.62 -11.27
C LEU A 87 13.01 -5.60 -11.81
N SER A 88 14.00 -5.33 -10.96
CA SER A 88 15.42 -5.41 -11.33
C SER A 88 15.85 -6.83 -11.67
N ARG A 89 15.44 -7.82 -10.87
CA ARG A 89 15.68 -9.25 -11.18
C ARG A 89 15.02 -9.67 -12.50
N GLU A 90 13.78 -9.24 -12.75
CA GLU A 90 13.13 -9.54 -14.03
C GLU A 90 13.85 -8.92 -15.23
N LYS A 91 14.48 -7.76 -15.05
CA LYS A 91 15.29 -7.11 -16.11
C LYS A 91 16.54 -7.91 -16.45
N GLU A 92 17.15 -8.56 -15.46
CA GLU A 92 18.26 -9.48 -15.66
C GLU A 92 17.80 -10.78 -16.34
N ARG A 93 16.65 -11.33 -15.89
CA ARG A 93 16.07 -12.56 -16.44
C ARG A 93 15.59 -12.41 -17.89
N HIS A 94 15.10 -11.22 -18.27
CA HIS A 94 14.52 -10.95 -19.59
C HIS A 94 15.26 -9.83 -20.34
N PRO A 95 16.42 -10.11 -20.98
CA PRO A 95 17.18 -9.08 -21.69
C PRO A 95 16.35 -8.30 -22.73
N GLY A 96 16.47 -6.97 -22.69
CA GLY A 96 15.76 -6.06 -23.60
C GLY A 96 14.42 -5.57 -23.08
N ILE A 97 14.03 -5.90 -21.84
CA ILE A 97 12.90 -5.23 -21.20
C ILE A 97 13.30 -3.89 -20.56
N SER A 98 12.33 -3.00 -20.42
CA SER A 98 12.45 -1.75 -19.64
C SER A 98 11.16 -1.50 -18.86
N TYR A 99 11.29 -0.85 -17.72
CA TYR A 99 10.15 -0.48 -16.89
C TYR A 99 10.29 0.93 -16.35
N THR A 100 9.15 1.59 -16.15
CA THR A 100 8.99 2.76 -15.29
C THR A 100 8.26 2.32 -14.03
N TYR A 101 8.50 3.01 -12.91
CA TYR A 101 7.92 2.65 -11.63
C TYR A 101 7.07 3.80 -11.09
N GLY A 102 5.77 3.56 -10.93
CA GLY A 102 4.78 4.49 -10.42
C GLY A 102 4.85 4.64 -8.90
N ARG A 103 4.30 5.76 -8.42
CA ARG A 103 4.13 6.00 -6.98
C ARG A 103 2.97 5.19 -6.38
N PRO A 104 2.95 4.96 -5.05
CA PRO A 104 1.77 4.47 -4.34
C PRO A 104 0.53 5.35 -4.56
N LEU A 105 -0.64 4.82 -4.23
CA LEU A 105 -1.93 5.40 -4.56
C LEU A 105 -2.32 6.57 -3.66
N GLY A 106 -1.96 6.52 -2.38
CA GLY A 106 -2.45 7.45 -1.37
C GLY A 106 -1.39 8.41 -0.81
N PRO A 107 -1.81 9.42 -0.03
CA PRO A 107 -3.19 9.92 0.09
C PRO A 107 -3.66 10.64 -1.18
N HIS A 108 -4.92 10.40 -1.61
CA HIS A 108 -5.49 10.96 -2.84
C HIS A 108 -6.96 11.37 -2.67
N PRO A 109 -7.43 12.50 -3.25
CA PRO A 109 -8.82 12.95 -3.12
C PRO A 109 -9.87 11.89 -3.46
N SER A 110 -9.65 11.07 -4.50
CA SER A 110 -10.57 10.00 -4.87
C SER A 110 -10.69 8.92 -3.77
N LEU A 111 -9.57 8.56 -3.11
CA LEU A 111 -9.60 7.62 -2.00
C LEU A 111 -10.30 8.21 -0.77
N LEU A 112 -10.08 9.50 -0.49
CA LEU A 112 -10.78 10.19 0.61
C LEU A 112 -12.29 10.25 0.37
N SER A 113 -12.72 10.42 -0.88
CA SER A 113 -14.13 10.41 -1.26
C SER A 113 -14.76 9.02 -1.06
N VAL A 114 -14.02 7.95 -1.37
CA VAL A 114 -14.47 6.58 -1.08
C VAL A 114 -14.56 6.32 0.43
N LEU A 115 -13.57 6.75 1.22
CA LEU A 115 -13.62 6.62 2.68
C LEU A 115 -14.81 7.37 3.30
N GLU A 116 -15.10 8.57 2.79
CA GLU A 116 -16.28 9.35 3.18
C GLU A 116 -17.57 8.60 2.85
N ARG A 117 -17.66 7.98 1.66
CA ARG A 117 -18.79 7.12 1.29
C ARG A 117 -18.92 5.92 2.23
N ARG A 118 -17.82 5.24 2.57
CA ARG A 118 -17.82 4.12 3.53
C ARG A 118 -18.27 4.52 4.92
N LEU A 119 -17.85 5.69 5.39
CA LEU A 119 -18.31 6.26 6.65
C LEU A 119 -19.82 6.52 6.63
N ASP A 120 -20.30 7.16 5.57
CA ASP A 120 -21.73 7.46 5.42
C ASP A 120 -22.58 6.19 5.34
N GLU A 121 -22.10 5.14 4.66
CA GLU A 121 -22.71 3.81 4.62
C GLU A 121 -22.76 3.19 6.02
N ALA A 122 -21.68 3.26 6.80
CA ALA A 122 -21.65 2.79 8.18
C ALA A 122 -22.66 3.53 9.08
N LEU A 123 -22.92 4.81 8.81
CA LEU A 123 -23.96 5.61 9.48
C LEU A 123 -25.38 5.29 9.02
N GLY A 124 -25.58 4.34 8.09
CA GLY A 124 -26.89 3.94 7.58
C GLY A 124 -27.32 4.67 6.31
N GLY A 125 -26.41 5.39 5.66
CA GLY A 125 -26.65 6.02 4.36
C GLY A 125 -27.53 7.28 4.40
N THR A 126 -27.81 7.83 5.57
CA THR A 126 -28.62 9.06 5.72
C THR A 126 -27.79 10.31 5.95
N ALA A 127 -26.59 10.18 6.55
CA ALA A 127 -25.65 11.28 6.68
C ALA A 127 -25.05 11.64 5.32
N ARG A 128 -25.23 12.89 4.87
CA ARG A 128 -24.77 13.36 3.55
C ARG A 128 -24.17 14.76 3.58
N THR A 129 -24.33 15.47 4.68
CA THR A 129 -23.85 16.85 4.85
C THR A 129 -22.85 16.94 6.01
N PRO A 130 -22.01 17.98 6.03
CA PRO A 130 -21.14 18.24 7.18
C PRO A 130 -21.89 18.34 8.51
N GLN A 131 -23.13 18.85 8.50
CA GLN A 131 -23.98 18.96 9.69
C GLN A 131 -24.42 17.58 10.22
N ASP A 132 -24.70 16.62 9.33
CA ASP A 132 -25.09 15.26 9.73
C ASP A 132 -23.96 14.48 10.42
N ARG A 133 -22.72 14.97 10.27
CA ARG A 133 -21.49 14.34 10.77
C ARG A 133 -20.85 15.12 11.92
N ALA A 134 -21.49 16.20 12.38
CA ALA A 134 -20.96 17.12 13.37
C ALA A 134 -20.69 16.48 14.74
N ASP A 135 -21.37 15.37 15.05
CA ASP A 135 -21.18 14.57 16.28
C ASP A 135 -20.33 13.31 16.05
N VAL A 136 -19.84 13.07 14.84
CA VAL A 136 -19.08 11.87 14.47
C VAL A 136 -17.59 12.11 14.64
N THR A 137 -16.94 11.29 15.47
CA THR A 137 -15.49 11.15 15.49
C THR A 137 -15.06 9.98 14.62
N VAL A 138 -14.01 10.15 13.82
CA VAL A 138 -13.46 9.09 12.97
C VAL A 138 -12.20 8.53 13.60
N LEU A 139 -12.07 7.20 13.62
CA LEU A 139 -10.80 6.53 13.85
C LEU A 139 -10.32 5.92 12.53
N LEU A 140 -9.36 6.55 11.86
CA LEU A 140 -8.75 6.01 10.64
C LEU A 140 -7.67 4.99 11.02
N VAL A 141 -7.87 3.74 10.62
CA VAL A 141 -6.99 2.63 11.03
C VAL A 141 -6.12 2.16 9.86
N GLY A 142 -4.81 2.35 9.95
CA GLY A 142 -3.84 1.81 9.02
C GLY A 142 -3.29 0.45 9.43
N ARG A 143 -2.48 -0.17 8.56
CA ARG A 143 -1.69 -1.35 8.91
C ARG A 143 -0.67 -1.05 10.00
N GLY A 144 0.01 0.08 9.87
CA GLY A 144 1.23 0.47 10.59
C GLY A 144 2.49 -0.12 9.96
N SER A 145 3.61 0.57 10.16
CA SER A 145 4.90 0.26 9.55
C SER A 145 6.06 0.61 10.47
N THR A 146 7.20 -0.05 10.26
CA THR A 146 8.48 0.35 10.84
C THR A 146 9.12 1.52 10.08
N ASP A 147 8.58 1.88 8.91
CA ASP A 147 8.93 3.10 8.18
C ASP A 147 8.05 4.26 8.69
N PRO A 148 8.65 5.29 9.35
CA PRO A 148 7.89 6.42 9.88
C PRO A 148 7.19 7.24 8.80
N ASP A 149 7.72 7.28 7.58
CA ASP A 149 7.13 8.01 6.46
C ASP A 149 5.79 7.38 6.05
N ALA A 150 5.71 6.05 6.03
CA ALA A 150 4.46 5.32 5.76
C ALA A 150 3.38 5.60 6.83
N ASN A 151 3.77 5.70 8.10
CA ASN A 151 2.85 6.05 9.18
C ASN A 151 2.40 7.52 9.06
N ALA A 152 3.33 8.43 8.72
CA ALA A 152 3.03 9.84 8.50
C ALA A 152 2.03 10.06 7.36
N GLU A 153 2.08 9.24 6.30
CA GLU A 153 1.08 9.28 5.22
C GLU A 153 -0.33 8.94 5.69
N VAL A 154 -0.50 8.03 6.67
CA VAL A 154 -1.82 7.75 7.28
C VAL A 154 -2.31 8.97 8.07
N HIS A 155 -1.44 9.62 8.83
CA HIS A 155 -1.79 10.88 9.51
C HIS A 155 -2.14 11.99 8.54
N LYS A 156 -1.44 12.08 7.40
CA LYS A 156 -1.77 13.02 6.33
C LYS A 156 -3.14 12.69 5.72
N ALA A 157 -3.44 11.41 5.47
CA ALA A 157 -4.74 10.98 4.98
C ALA A 157 -5.85 11.35 5.97
N ALA A 158 -5.65 11.10 7.27
CA ALA A 158 -6.56 11.48 8.34
C ALA A 158 -6.80 12.99 8.40
N ARG A 159 -5.72 13.79 8.31
CA ARG A 159 -5.87 15.25 8.30
C ARG A 159 -6.64 15.74 7.08
N LEU A 160 -6.33 15.23 5.89
CA LEU A 160 -7.03 15.60 4.66
C LEU A 160 -8.48 15.10 4.62
N LEU A 161 -8.78 13.98 5.29
CA LEU A 161 -10.14 13.50 5.47
C LEU A 161 -10.91 14.45 6.39
N TRP A 162 -10.30 14.90 7.48
CA TRP A 162 -10.95 15.78 8.45
C TRP A 162 -11.39 17.13 7.86
N GLU A 163 -10.47 17.78 7.15
CA GLU A 163 -10.64 19.15 6.68
C GLU A 163 -11.80 19.26 5.69
N GLY A 164 -12.79 20.10 6.03
CA GLY A 164 -13.92 20.41 5.15
C GLY A 164 -15.07 19.38 5.13
N ARG A 165 -15.03 18.32 5.95
CA ARG A 165 -16.08 17.27 5.96
C ARG A 165 -17.03 17.26 7.16
N GLY A 166 -16.78 18.11 8.15
CA GLY A 166 -17.69 18.36 9.27
C GLY A 166 -17.58 17.38 10.45
N TYR A 167 -16.61 16.46 10.45
CA TYR A 167 -16.41 15.54 11.58
C TYR A 167 -16.02 16.27 12.87
N ALA A 168 -16.51 15.78 14.01
CA ALA A 168 -16.14 16.26 15.34
C ALA A 168 -14.63 16.12 15.60
N GLY A 169 -14.04 15.04 15.09
CA GLY A 169 -12.61 14.78 15.16
C GLY A 169 -12.20 13.63 14.25
N VAL A 170 -10.90 13.53 13.96
CA VAL A 170 -10.30 12.38 13.26
C VAL A 170 -9.02 12.00 13.99
N GLU A 171 -9.02 10.82 14.61
CA GLU A 171 -7.84 10.18 15.20
C GLU A 171 -7.34 9.07 14.28
N THR A 172 -6.12 8.60 14.56
CA THR A 172 -5.47 7.51 13.84
C THR A 172 -5.07 6.39 14.79
N ALA A 173 -5.18 5.15 14.31
CA ALA A 173 -4.59 3.98 14.96
C ALA A 173 -3.99 3.03 13.93
N PHE A 174 -3.24 2.04 14.42
CA PHE A 174 -2.62 1.04 13.59
C PHE A 174 -2.91 -0.35 14.15
N VAL A 175 -3.31 -1.27 13.27
CA VAL A 175 -3.62 -2.65 13.69
C VAL A 175 -2.36 -3.48 13.97
N SER A 176 -1.20 -3.01 13.53
CA SER A 176 0.11 -3.67 13.69
C SER A 176 1.27 -2.69 13.60
N LEU A 177 2.47 -3.10 14.00
CA LEU A 177 3.79 -2.47 13.77
C LEU A 177 4.01 -1.02 14.24
N ALA A 178 2.96 -0.27 14.57
CA ALA A 178 3.00 1.11 15.00
C ALA A 178 1.95 1.34 16.11
N ALA A 179 2.14 2.40 16.88
CA ALA A 179 1.22 2.83 17.93
C ALA A 179 0.51 4.13 17.52
N PRO A 180 -0.69 4.42 18.06
CA PRO A 180 -1.47 3.59 18.99
C PRO A 180 -2.14 2.40 18.30
N ASP A 181 -2.43 1.33 19.06
CA ASP A 181 -3.27 0.24 18.58
C ASP A 181 -4.76 0.65 18.51
N VAL A 182 -5.62 -0.20 17.93
CA VAL A 182 -7.04 0.14 17.71
C VAL A 182 -7.77 0.45 19.03
N PRO A 183 -7.69 -0.38 20.08
CA PRO A 183 -8.28 -0.05 21.39
C PRO A 183 -7.76 1.28 21.97
N SER A 184 -6.45 1.53 21.92
CA SER A 184 -5.88 2.78 22.41
C SER A 184 -6.33 4.00 21.59
N GLY A 185 -6.56 3.82 20.28
CA GLY A 185 -7.14 4.84 19.42
C GLY A 185 -8.59 5.17 19.80
N LEU A 186 -9.40 4.17 20.11
CA LEU A 186 -10.76 4.33 20.60
C LEU A 186 -10.78 5.04 21.98
N ASP A 187 -9.91 4.63 22.90
CA ASP A 187 -9.74 5.29 24.20
C ASP A 187 -9.39 6.79 24.04
N ARG A 188 -8.54 7.13 23.06
CA ARG A 188 -8.20 8.52 22.76
C ARG A 188 -9.41 9.30 22.24
N CYS A 189 -10.21 8.71 21.35
CA CYS A 189 -11.43 9.33 20.86
C CYS A 189 -12.38 9.66 22.03
N VAL A 190 -12.61 8.72 22.94
CA VAL A 190 -13.47 8.93 24.13
C VAL A 190 -12.91 10.02 25.04
N LYS A 191 -11.60 10.00 25.31
CA LYS A 191 -10.94 11.05 26.13
C LYS A 191 -11.06 12.44 25.52
N LEU A 192 -11.21 12.54 24.20
CA LEU A 192 -11.45 13.79 23.48
C LEU A 192 -12.94 14.16 23.39
N GLY A 193 -13.83 13.38 24.01
CA GLY A 193 -15.27 13.66 24.10
C GLY A 193 -16.13 12.99 23.03
N ALA A 194 -15.61 11.98 22.31
CA ALA A 194 -16.40 11.27 21.32
C ALA A 194 -17.50 10.40 21.98
N GLU A 195 -18.76 10.62 21.59
CA GLU A 195 -19.91 9.76 21.95
C GLU A 195 -20.29 8.82 20.79
N ARG A 196 -19.98 9.21 19.55
CA ARG A 196 -20.16 8.41 18.33
C ARG A 196 -18.85 8.32 17.56
N ILE A 197 -18.39 7.09 17.33
CA ILE A 197 -17.13 6.79 16.62
C ILE A 197 -17.40 5.91 15.40
N VAL A 198 -16.88 6.32 14.25
CA VAL A 198 -16.79 5.45 13.06
C VAL A 198 -15.34 5.02 12.87
N VAL A 199 -15.09 3.71 12.96
CA VAL A 199 -13.79 3.12 12.64
C VAL A 199 -13.70 2.87 11.15
N LEU A 200 -12.78 3.57 10.49
CA LEU A 200 -12.53 3.50 9.05
C LEU A 200 -11.25 2.70 8.77
N PRO A 201 -11.34 1.47 8.23
CA PRO A 201 -10.15 0.73 7.82
C PRO A 201 -9.54 1.36 6.55
N TYR A 202 -8.32 1.89 6.65
CA TYR A 202 -7.54 2.40 5.50
C TYR A 202 -6.83 1.25 4.77
N PHE A 203 -7.64 0.40 4.13
CA PHE A 203 -7.23 -0.80 3.40
C PHE A 203 -7.95 -0.89 2.06
N LEU A 204 -7.28 -1.43 1.04
CA LEU A 204 -7.84 -1.56 -0.31
C LEU A 204 -8.87 -2.68 -0.40
N PHE A 205 -8.57 -3.85 0.15
CA PHE A 205 -9.40 -5.05 0.06
C PHE A 205 -9.57 -5.70 1.42
N THR A 206 -10.52 -6.64 1.49
CA THR A 206 -10.74 -7.48 2.67
C THR A 206 -9.54 -8.36 2.97
N GLY A 207 -9.50 -8.90 4.18
CA GLY A 207 -8.53 -9.89 4.60
C GLY A 207 -8.24 -9.84 6.08
N ILE A 208 -7.22 -10.59 6.49
CA ILE A 208 -6.90 -10.86 7.89
C ILE A 208 -6.72 -9.59 8.73
N LEU A 209 -6.10 -8.54 8.16
CA LEU A 209 -5.84 -7.30 8.91
C LEU A 209 -7.10 -6.43 9.08
N PRO A 210 -7.87 -6.10 8.02
CA PRO A 210 -9.20 -5.50 8.19
C PRO A 210 -10.12 -6.27 9.16
N ASP A 211 -10.13 -7.61 9.08
CA ASP A 211 -10.94 -8.42 9.99
C ASP A 211 -10.47 -8.32 11.45
N ARG A 212 -9.15 -8.20 11.66
CA ARG A 212 -8.59 -7.92 12.99
C ARG A 212 -8.99 -6.54 13.50
N VAL A 213 -9.03 -5.51 12.64
CA VAL A 213 -9.53 -4.18 13.03
C VAL A 213 -10.97 -4.28 13.51
N ARG A 214 -11.82 -4.98 12.75
CA ARG A 214 -13.23 -5.22 13.12
C ARG A 214 -13.32 -5.94 14.47
N GLN A 215 -12.58 -7.03 14.65
CA GLN A 215 -12.58 -7.80 15.90
C GLN A 215 -12.14 -6.97 17.11
N GLN A 216 -11.06 -6.18 16.97
CA GLN A 216 -10.59 -5.30 18.05
C GLN A 216 -11.61 -4.21 18.39
N THR A 217 -12.26 -3.66 17.36
CA THR A 217 -13.31 -2.64 17.51
C THR A 217 -14.54 -3.20 18.23
N GLU A 218 -15.05 -4.35 17.79
CA GLU A 218 -16.20 -5.03 18.40
C GLU A 218 -15.91 -5.42 19.85
N GLY A 219 -14.73 -5.96 20.13
CA GLY A 219 -14.31 -6.33 21.47
C GLY A 219 -14.24 -5.11 22.40
N TRP A 220 -13.71 -3.98 21.91
CA TRP A 220 -13.68 -2.74 22.68
C TRP A 220 -15.09 -2.16 22.90
N ALA A 221 -15.93 -2.14 21.86
CA ALA A 221 -17.29 -1.61 21.92
C ALA A 221 -18.20 -2.41 22.88
N ALA A 222 -18.02 -3.73 22.95
CA ALA A 222 -18.75 -4.57 23.90
C ALA A 222 -18.46 -4.21 25.38
N ALA A 223 -17.30 -3.60 25.66
CA ALA A 223 -16.92 -3.13 26.99
C ALA A 223 -17.35 -1.67 27.27
N HIS A 224 -17.82 -0.94 26.26
CA HIS A 224 -18.20 0.49 26.34
C HIS A 224 -19.58 0.74 25.69
N PRO A 225 -20.67 0.15 26.22
CA PRO A 225 -22.00 0.21 25.62
C PRO A 225 -22.60 1.62 25.54
N GLU A 226 -22.03 2.58 26.28
CA GLU A 226 -22.41 3.99 26.25
C GLU A 226 -21.87 4.74 25.03
N ILE A 227 -20.89 4.18 24.31
CA ILE A 227 -20.29 4.80 23.11
C ILE A 227 -20.85 4.12 21.87
N GLU A 228 -21.42 4.89 20.95
CA GLU A 228 -21.86 4.37 19.66
C GLU A 228 -20.65 4.14 18.76
N VAL A 229 -20.22 2.89 18.58
CA VAL A 229 -19.11 2.53 17.70
C VAL A 229 -19.61 1.76 16.48
N ARG A 230 -19.22 2.20 15.28
CA ARG A 230 -19.51 1.50 14.02
C ARG A 230 -18.22 1.22 13.25
N SER A 231 -18.13 0.04 12.64
CA SER A 231 -17.05 -0.28 11.70
C SER A 231 -17.53 -0.08 10.27
N ALA A 232 -16.78 0.70 9.50
CA ALA A 232 -17.02 0.83 8.07
C ALA A 232 -16.33 -0.29 7.28
N ASP A 233 -16.73 -0.48 6.02
CA ASP A 233 -16.06 -1.41 5.13
C ASP A 233 -14.74 -0.84 4.57
N VAL A 234 -13.92 -1.71 3.97
CA VAL A 234 -12.69 -1.33 3.26
C VAL A 234 -12.99 -0.46 2.04
N ILE A 235 -11.95 0.13 1.44
CA ILE A 235 -12.09 0.97 0.23
C ILE A 235 -12.78 0.17 -0.90
N GLY A 236 -12.30 -1.04 -1.17
CA GLY A 236 -12.86 -1.94 -2.16
C GLY A 236 -12.43 -1.62 -3.61
N PRO A 237 -12.82 -2.46 -4.58
CA PRO A 237 -12.52 -2.31 -6.00
C PRO A 237 -13.43 -1.25 -6.66
N GLU A 238 -13.38 -0.03 -6.16
CA GLU A 238 -14.24 1.07 -6.61
C GLU A 238 -13.78 1.65 -7.96
N PRO A 239 -14.69 2.24 -8.78
CA PRO A 239 -14.32 2.92 -10.01
C PRO A 239 -13.21 3.97 -9.82
N GLU A 240 -13.27 4.73 -8.72
CA GLU A 240 -12.27 5.72 -8.34
C GLU A 240 -10.86 5.13 -8.17
N LEU A 241 -10.76 3.87 -7.75
CA LEU A 241 -9.50 3.17 -7.60
C LEU A 241 -8.94 2.73 -8.95
N LEU A 242 -9.81 2.29 -9.88
CA LEU A 242 -9.42 1.96 -11.25
C LEU A 242 -8.87 3.19 -11.97
N ASP A 243 -9.59 4.32 -11.88
CA ASP A 243 -9.18 5.59 -12.48
C ASP A 243 -7.86 6.08 -11.89
N LEU A 244 -7.69 5.97 -10.57
CA LEU A 244 -6.45 6.34 -9.90
C LEU A 244 -5.25 5.48 -10.35
N VAL A 245 -5.43 4.18 -10.57
CA VAL A 245 -4.34 3.33 -11.09
C VAL A 245 -3.95 3.74 -12.51
N LEU A 246 -4.91 4.11 -13.35
CA LEU A 246 -4.64 4.64 -14.69
C LEU A 246 -3.94 6.01 -14.62
N GLU A 247 -4.30 6.86 -13.65
CA GLU A 247 -3.58 8.12 -13.38
C GLU A 247 -2.12 7.85 -13.00
N ARG A 248 -1.85 6.93 -12.06
CA ARG A 248 -0.47 6.55 -11.68
C ARG A 248 0.31 5.97 -12.86
N TYR A 249 -0.35 5.21 -13.72
CA TYR A 249 0.23 4.69 -14.96
C TYR A 249 0.66 5.85 -15.87
N GLU A 250 -0.22 6.82 -16.12
CA GLU A 250 0.10 7.94 -16.98
C GLU A 250 1.27 8.78 -16.45
N GLU A 251 1.30 9.05 -15.14
CA GLU A 251 2.40 9.74 -14.48
C GLU A 251 3.73 9.00 -14.70
N ALA A 252 3.74 7.67 -14.51
CA ALA A 252 4.93 6.83 -14.69
C ALA A 252 5.42 6.84 -16.15
N VAL A 253 4.49 6.77 -17.12
CA VAL A 253 4.83 6.80 -18.55
C VAL A 253 5.35 8.16 -18.99
N LYS A 254 4.78 9.26 -18.47
CA LYS A 254 5.18 10.64 -18.78
C LYS A 254 6.47 11.05 -18.05
N GLY A 255 6.92 10.27 -17.06
CA GLY A 255 8.07 10.58 -16.23
C GLY A 255 7.82 11.68 -15.20
N ASP A 256 6.55 12.01 -14.93
CA ASP A 256 6.12 12.97 -13.90
C ASP A 256 5.98 12.26 -12.54
N LEU A 257 7.04 11.58 -12.14
CA LEU A 257 7.08 10.78 -10.92
C LEU A 257 7.34 11.69 -9.71
N ARG A 258 6.26 12.24 -9.16
CA ARG A 258 6.26 13.02 -7.92
C ARG A 258 6.27 12.08 -6.70
N MET A 259 7.36 11.35 -6.54
CA MET A 259 7.61 10.51 -5.36
C MET A 259 7.87 11.39 -4.14
N ASN A 260 7.43 10.96 -2.96
CA ASN A 260 7.71 11.64 -1.69
C ASN A 260 9.16 11.43 -1.18
N CYS A 261 10.13 11.24 -2.07
CA CYS A 261 11.49 10.85 -1.68
C CYS A 261 12.22 11.87 -0.79
N ASP A 262 11.69 13.09 -0.66
CA ASP A 262 12.21 14.14 0.22
C ASP A 262 12.18 13.76 1.71
N SER A 263 11.29 12.84 2.12
CA SER A 263 11.18 12.34 3.50
C SER A 263 11.75 10.92 3.70
N CYS A 264 12.41 10.34 2.70
CA CYS A 264 12.90 8.96 2.76
C CYS A 264 14.06 8.80 3.76
N VAL A 265 13.92 7.90 4.74
CA VAL A 265 14.95 7.63 5.78
C VAL A 265 16.31 7.18 5.23
N TYR A 266 16.35 6.66 4.01
CA TYR A 266 17.60 6.28 3.33
C TYR A 266 18.30 7.46 2.62
N ARG A 267 17.62 8.60 2.47
CA ARG A 267 18.12 9.80 1.77
C ARG A 267 18.35 10.98 2.71
N ILE A 268 17.59 11.06 3.80
CA ILE A 268 17.67 12.14 4.78
C ILE A 268 17.92 11.59 6.19
N ALA A 269 18.68 12.33 7.00
CA ALA A 269 18.93 11.99 8.40
C ALA A 269 17.72 12.34 9.26
N LEU A 270 16.73 11.44 9.27
CA LEU A 270 15.60 11.54 10.18
C LEU A 270 16.04 11.10 11.60
N PRO A 271 15.68 11.86 12.66
CA PRO A 271 16.04 11.49 14.03
C PRO A 271 15.66 10.06 14.40
N GLY A 272 16.63 9.28 14.88
CA GLY A 272 16.46 7.87 15.26
C GLY A 272 16.59 6.86 14.10
N PHE A 273 16.91 7.32 12.89
CA PHE A 273 17.14 6.52 11.69
C PHE A 273 18.41 6.92 10.93
N GLU A 274 19.32 7.64 11.59
CA GLU A 274 20.54 8.18 10.98
C GLU A 274 21.46 7.09 10.43
N ASP A 275 21.42 5.90 11.02
CA ASP A 275 22.16 4.70 10.60
C ASP A 275 21.74 4.19 9.22
N LYS A 276 20.55 4.58 8.72
CA LYS A 276 20.03 4.15 7.42
C LYS A 276 20.46 5.03 6.26
N VAL A 277 20.98 6.24 6.51
CA VAL A 277 21.29 7.21 5.46
C VAL A 277 22.41 6.69 4.56
N GLY A 278 22.14 6.64 3.25
CA GLY A 278 23.11 6.17 2.26
C GLY A 278 23.26 4.65 2.19
N LEU A 279 22.61 3.88 3.08
CA LEU A 279 22.58 2.43 2.95
C LEU A 279 21.70 2.01 1.77
N PRO A 280 22.07 0.94 1.04
CA PRO A 280 21.17 0.34 0.08
C PRO A 280 19.93 -0.18 0.80
N GLN A 281 18.75 0.04 0.21
CA GLN A 281 17.53 -0.61 0.67
C GLN A 281 17.67 -2.10 0.44
N GLN A 282 17.68 -2.89 1.51
CA GLN A 282 17.73 -4.34 1.42
C GLN A 282 16.29 -4.87 1.34
N PRO A 283 15.86 -5.37 0.16
CA PRO A 283 14.59 -6.07 0.09
C PRO A 283 14.67 -7.31 0.98
N HIS A 284 13.53 -7.72 1.52
CA HIS A 284 13.49 -9.01 2.20
C HIS A 284 13.35 -10.15 1.19
N PHE A 285 13.60 -11.36 1.66
CA PHE A 285 13.54 -12.55 0.83
C PHE A 285 12.08 -12.95 0.57
N HIS A 286 11.69 -13.03 -0.70
CA HIS A 286 10.43 -13.65 -1.12
C HIS A 286 10.70 -15.06 -1.66
N PRO A 287 9.96 -16.10 -1.25
CA PRO A 287 10.19 -17.48 -1.70
C PRO A 287 10.09 -17.69 -3.21
N ASP A 288 9.32 -16.85 -3.90
CA ASP A 288 9.12 -16.90 -5.35
C ASP A 288 10.18 -16.11 -6.14
N ASP A 289 11.11 -15.44 -5.45
CA ASP A 289 12.30 -14.89 -6.09
C ASP A 289 13.30 -16.01 -6.34
N ASP A 290 13.74 -16.19 -7.58
CA ASP A 290 14.85 -17.09 -7.89
C ASP A 290 16.08 -16.62 -7.10
N GLY A 291 16.41 -17.35 -6.04
CA GLY A 291 17.55 -17.07 -5.18
C GLY A 291 18.86 -17.25 -5.95
N HIS A 292 19.38 -16.18 -6.53
CA HIS A 292 20.78 -16.15 -6.93
C HIS A 292 21.64 -16.10 -5.66
N HIS A 293 22.07 -17.27 -5.20
CA HIS A 293 23.17 -17.40 -4.25
C HIS A 293 24.43 -16.73 -4.84
N HIS A 294 24.69 -15.48 -4.46
CA HIS A 294 26.00 -14.87 -4.66
C HIS A 294 26.99 -15.52 -3.68
N HIS A 295 27.56 -16.66 -4.08
CA HIS A 295 28.77 -17.16 -3.46
C HIS A 295 29.92 -16.21 -3.79
N HIS A 296 30.21 -15.27 -2.88
CA HIS A 296 31.50 -14.57 -2.88
C HIS A 296 32.57 -15.53 -2.36
N GLY A 297 33.11 -16.36 -3.26
CA GLY A 297 34.32 -17.12 -3.02
C GLY A 297 35.53 -16.18 -3.02
N HIS A 298 35.91 -15.67 -1.84
CA HIS A 298 37.21 -15.04 -1.66
C HIS A 298 38.29 -16.13 -1.62
N HIS A 299 38.90 -16.42 -2.78
CA HIS A 299 40.17 -17.14 -2.83
C HIS A 299 41.30 -16.17 -2.44
N HIS A 300 41.73 -16.23 -1.18
CA HIS A 300 43.06 -15.75 -0.81
C HIS A 300 44.07 -16.88 -1.07
N HIS A 301 44.80 -16.76 -2.17
CA HIS A 301 46.06 -17.46 -2.35
C HIS A 301 47.17 -16.60 -1.73
N ASP A 302 47.51 -16.87 -0.47
CA ASP A 302 48.81 -16.48 0.08
C ASP A 302 49.66 -17.73 0.23
N GLY A 303 50.41 -18.02 -0.83
CA GLY A 303 51.52 -18.94 -0.77
C GLY A 303 52.81 -18.14 -0.66
N HIS A 304 53.41 -18.08 0.53
CA HIS A 304 54.86 -17.96 0.67
C HIS A 304 55.32 -18.65 1.95
N ALA A 305 55.81 -19.88 1.78
CA ALA A 305 56.69 -20.52 2.73
C ALA A 305 58.09 -19.93 2.58
N HIS A 306 58.70 -19.52 3.69
CA HIS A 306 60.15 -19.46 3.80
C HIS A 306 60.56 -20.20 5.08
N ALA A 307 61.28 -21.30 4.87
CA ALA A 307 62.12 -21.92 5.87
C ALA A 307 63.41 -21.10 6.00
N HIS A 308 63.77 -20.75 7.23
CA HIS A 308 65.09 -20.99 7.86
C HIS A 308 65.00 -20.60 9.33
#